data_AF-A8WRS3-F1
#
_entry.id   AF-A8WRS3-F1
#
_cell.length_a   1.000
_cell.length_b   1.000
_cell.length_c   1.000
_cell.angle_alpha   90.00
_cell.angle_beta   90.00
_cell.angle_gamma   90.00
#
_symmetry.space_group_name_H-M   'P 1'
#
loop_
_entity.id
_entity.type
_entity.pdbx_description
1 polymer ?
#
loop_
_entity_poly.entity_id
_entity_poly.type
_entity_poly.pdbx_seq_one_letter_code
_entity_poly.pdbx_strand_id
1 'polypeptide(L)'
;MSSDYRCPFDNLLILDFEATCEKDNHDYPSEIIQFSVAVLNTREKIIREDVSFNKYVKPIINPKLTDFCAELTGIDQDTIDKADTFPEVYDQFTAWLEEHNFQEKRYAFVCESRQDVWRRAHYQFLLNKQPLPAIFRQWVNLSFHYREDMRLAQRQDTVHQSFIEKMSAFYDIPFVGQAHNAMSECSFLAKVTKHILDNGKLVTINESLKCIAGFRRVPFNVDPQWKTSFDSSCKVFEAIFPLVSTPTKRYYIVDNYGKCLYCFNADCTGLEHKQYPDYVYEQLKEPSVVAITAGLMKE
;
A
#
# COMPACT_ATOMS: atom_id res chain seq x y z
N MET A 1 27.23 20.78 12.49
CA MET A 1 25.79 20.85 12.78
C MET A 1 25.14 19.79 11.90
N SER A 2 24.73 18.65 12.47
CA SER A 2 23.97 17.66 11.69
C SER A 2 22.67 18.35 11.31
N SER A 3 22.42 18.62 10.02
CA SER A 3 21.13 19.19 9.61
C SER A 3 20.03 18.22 10.03
N ASP A 4 18.96 18.74 10.61
CA ASP A 4 17.76 17.95 10.91
C ASP A 4 17.27 17.28 9.64
N TYR A 5 16.70 16.08 9.79
CA TYR A 5 16.07 15.40 8.66
C TYR A 5 14.99 16.29 8.05
N ARG A 6 14.95 16.37 6.72
CA ARG A 6 13.89 17.06 5.99
C ARG A 6 12.66 16.15 5.96
N CYS A 7 11.97 16.06 7.08
CA CYS A 7 10.74 15.29 7.26
C CYS A 7 9.84 16.02 8.27
N PRO A 8 8.55 16.25 7.97
CA PRO A 8 7.64 16.91 8.91
C PRO A 8 7.09 15.97 9.99
N PHE A 9 7.41 14.68 9.94
CA PHE A 9 6.92 13.66 10.84
C PHE A 9 8.00 13.27 11.85
N ASP A 10 7.60 12.93 13.07
CA ASP A 10 8.51 12.43 14.11
C ASP A 10 8.84 10.95 13.92
N ASN A 11 7.91 10.22 13.34
CA ASN A 11 8.06 8.80 13.04
C ASN A 11 7.61 8.53 11.60
N LEU A 12 8.33 7.66 10.94
CA LEU A 12 7.92 7.04 9.68
C LEU A 12 7.63 5.58 9.97
N LEU A 13 6.39 5.16 9.74
CA LEU A 13 5.94 3.79 9.93
C LEU A 13 6.08 3.07 8.59
N ILE A 14 7.09 2.23 8.45
CA ILE A 14 7.31 1.45 7.23
C ILE A 14 6.31 0.32 7.22
N LEU A 15 5.41 0.31 6.24
CA LEU A 15 4.27 -0.59 6.16
C LEU A 15 4.41 -1.51 4.97
N ASP A 16 4.18 -2.80 5.21
CA ASP A 16 4.01 -3.79 4.17
C ASP A 16 2.91 -4.80 4.54
N PHE A 17 2.22 -5.31 3.51
CA PHE A 17 1.21 -6.34 3.63
C PHE A 17 1.49 -7.50 2.70
N GLU A 18 1.32 -8.73 3.17
CA GLU A 18 1.08 -9.85 2.25
C GLU A 18 -0.41 -10.13 2.11
N ALA A 19 -0.80 -10.67 0.95
CA ALA A 19 -2.19 -10.95 0.65
C ALA A 19 -2.36 -12.29 -0.08
N THR A 20 -3.53 -12.93 0.08
CA THR A 20 -3.91 -14.09 -0.72
C THR A 20 -3.86 -13.75 -2.20
N CYS A 21 -3.34 -14.67 -3.01
CA CYS A 21 -3.17 -14.46 -4.44
C CYS A 21 -3.30 -15.76 -5.22
N GLU A 22 -3.50 -15.62 -6.52
CA GLU A 22 -3.53 -16.72 -7.47
C GLU A 22 -2.64 -16.38 -8.67
N LYS A 23 -1.90 -17.38 -9.15
CA LYS A 23 -1.00 -17.22 -10.27
C LYS A 23 -1.80 -16.86 -11.53
N ASP A 24 -1.32 -15.85 -12.26
CA ASP A 24 -1.90 -15.41 -13.53
C ASP A 24 -3.38 -14.97 -13.43
N ASN A 25 -3.88 -14.67 -12.22
CA ASN A 25 -5.22 -14.13 -12.00
C ASN A 25 -5.20 -12.93 -11.05
N HIS A 26 -5.30 -11.74 -11.62
CA HIS A 26 -5.37 -10.48 -10.89
C HIS A 26 -6.80 -10.09 -10.50
N ASP A 27 -7.83 -10.67 -11.13
CA ASP A 27 -9.24 -10.54 -10.70
C ASP A 27 -9.55 -11.53 -9.56
N TYR A 28 -8.63 -11.62 -8.61
CA TYR A 28 -8.71 -12.46 -7.43
C TYR A 28 -9.07 -11.60 -6.22
N PRO A 29 -10.05 -11.97 -5.40
CA PRO A 29 -10.43 -11.20 -4.22
C PRO A 29 -9.39 -11.43 -3.10
N SER A 30 -8.23 -10.77 -3.24
CA SER A 30 -7.11 -10.83 -2.31
C SER A 30 -7.49 -10.28 -0.94
N GLU A 31 -7.10 -11.00 0.10
CA GLU A 31 -7.27 -10.64 1.51
C GLU A 31 -5.89 -10.53 2.16
N ILE A 32 -5.70 -9.57 3.06
CA ILE A 32 -4.44 -9.41 3.80
C ILE A 32 -4.23 -10.66 4.67
N ILE A 33 -3.04 -11.25 4.61
CA ILE A 33 -2.62 -12.44 5.39
C ILE A 33 -1.37 -12.21 6.25
N GLN A 34 -0.65 -11.12 6.03
CA GLN A 34 0.39 -10.63 6.93
C GLN A 34 0.34 -9.10 6.96
N PHE A 35 0.43 -8.52 8.16
CA PHE A 35 0.46 -7.07 8.39
C PHE A 35 1.70 -6.75 9.22
N SER A 36 2.69 -6.10 8.58
CA SER A 36 3.93 -5.69 9.24
C SER A 36 4.13 -4.18 9.24
N VAL A 37 4.70 -3.67 10.32
CA VAL A 37 5.16 -2.29 10.46
C VAL A 37 6.50 -2.25 11.18
N ALA A 38 7.50 -1.61 10.56
CA ALA A 38 8.75 -1.20 11.22
C ALA A 38 8.76 0.31 11.47
N VAL A 39 9.55 0.79 12.43
CA VAL A 39 9.52 2.19 12.86
C VAL A 39 10.88 2.87 12.65
N LEU A 40 10.87 4.02 11.97
CA LEU A 40 12.00 4.94 11.87
C LEU A 40 11.69 6.23 12.62
N ASN A 41 12.41 6.49 13.71
CA ASN A 41 12.33 7.75 14.45
C ASN A 41 13.21 8.80 13.75
N THR A 42 12.60 9.86 13.25
CA THR A 42 13.27 10.88 12.43
C THR A 42 14.05 11.90 13.27
N ARG A 43 13.69 12.07 14.55
CA ARG A 43 14.38 12.98 15.49
C ARG A 43 15.68 12.38 15.98
N GLU A 44 15.61 11.12 16.39
CA GLU A 44 16.76 10.34 16.87
C GLU A 44 17.58 9.75 15.72
N LYS A 45 17.01 9.72 14.51
CA LYS A 45 17.63 9.19 13.29
C LYS A 45 17.95 7.69 13.38
N ILE A 46 17.13 6.95 14.13
CA ILE A 46 17.29 5.52 14.39
C ILE A 46 16.10 4.71 13.88
N ILE A 47 16.39 3.52 13.35
CA ILE A 47 15.39 2.47 13.17
C ILE A 47 15.18 1.83 14.55
N ARG A 48 13.94 1.73 14.98
CA ARG A 48 13.54 1.20 16.30
C ARG A 48 13.32 -0.31 16.19
N GLU A 49 14.39 -1.07 16.34
CA GLU A 49 14.34 -2.55 16.32
C GLU A 49 13.49 -3.14 17.46
N ASP A 50 13.30 -2.38 18.54
CA ASP A 50 12.49 -2.73 19.70
C ASP A 50 10.98 -2.47 19.52
N VAL A 51 10.59 -1.75 18.47
CA VAL A 51 9.20 -1.37 18.21
C VAL A 51 8.79 -1.76 16.79
N SER A 52 8.01 -2.83 16.69
CA SER A 52 7.42 -3.29 15.43
C SER A 52 6.04 -3.88 15.66
N PHE A 53 5.24 -3.92 14.59
CA PHE A 53 4.00 -4.68 14.53
C PHE A 53 4.17 -5.77 13.49
N ASN A 54 3.84 -7.02 13.81
CA ASN A 54 3.87 -8.13 12.85
C ASN A 54 2.81 -9.15 13.25
N LYS A 55 1.78 -9.28 12.42
CA LYS A 55 0.69 -10.22 12.66
C LYS A 55 0.32 -10.92 11.35
N TYR A 56 0.11 -12.23 11.44
CA TYR A 56 -0.62 -12.95 10.41
C TYR A 56 -2.11 -12.69 10.56
N VAL A 57 -2.83 -12.82 9.45
CA VAL A 57 -4.27 -12.53 9.37
C VAL A 57 -4.97 -13.70 8.70
N LYS A 58 -6.10 -14.10 9.25
CA LYS A 58 -6.93 -15.18 8.70
C LYS A 58 -7.89 -14.66 7.62
N PRO A 59 -7.75 -15.10 6.36
CA PRO A 59 -8.68 -14.77 5.29
C PRO A 59 -10.01 -15.51 5.44
N ILE A 60 -11.10 -14.89 5.00
CA ILE A 60 -12.48 -15.39 5.11
C ILE A 60 -13.05 -15.80 3.75
N ILE A 61 -12.75 -15.06 2.68
CA ILE A 61 -13.26 -15.34 1.34
C ILE A 61 -12.51 -16.52 0.74
N ASN A 62 -11.17 -16.48 0.81
CA ASN A 62 -10.30 -17.57 0.36
C ASN A 62 -9.46 -18.09 1.54
N PRO A 63 -10.06 -18.89 2.45
CA PRO A 63 -9.38 -19.37 3.66
C PRO A 63 -8.24 -20.35 3.37
N LYS A 64 -8.17 -20.91 2.16
CA LYS A 64 -7.10 -21.81 1.73
C LYS A 64 -6.16 -21.09 0.77
N LEU A 65 -4.88 -21.04 1.15
CA LEU A 65 -3.82 -20.50 0.29
C LEU A 65 -3.69 -21.39 -0.94
N THR A 66 -3.49 -20.74 -2.09
CA THR A 66 -3.02 -21.45 -3.29
C THR A 66 -1.56 -21.85 -3.07
N ASP A 67 -1.11 -22.93 -3.73
CA ASP A 67 0.30 -23.34 -3.68
C ASP A 67 1.23 -22.19 -4.09
N PHE A 68 0.85 -21.44 -5.13
CA PHE A 68 1.57 -20.25 -5.57
C PHE A 68 1.70 -19.19 -4.47
N CYS A 69 0.61 -18.90 -3.73
CA CYS A 69 0.63 -17.91 -2.67
C CYS A 69 1.51 -18.34 -1.50
N ALA A 70 1.42 -19.61 -1.09
CA ALA A 70 2.24 -20.19 -0.04
C ALA A 70 3.73 -20.19 -0.42
N GLU A 71 4.07 -20.59 -1.66
CA GLU A 71 5.44 -20.55 -2.18
C GLU A 71 5.98 -19.13 -2.28
N LEU A 72 5.17 -18.18 -2.77
CA LEU A 72 5.58 -16.79 -2.94
C LEU A 72 5.90 -16.15 -1.59
N THR A 73 4.96 -16.24 -0.64
CA THR A 73 5.04 -15.53 0.66
C THR A 73 5.82 -16.30 1.73
N GLY A 74 6.00 -17.61 1.56
CA GLY A 74 6.53 -18.50 2.59
C GLY A 74 5.59 -18.73 3.78
N ILE A 75 4.32 -18.36 3.66
CA ILE A 75 3.35 -18.50 4.74
C ILE A 75 2.67 -19.86 4.66
N ASP A 76 2.82 -20.65 5.72
CA ASP A 76 2.15 -21.94 5.84
C ASP A 76 0.65 -21.79 6.14
N GLN A 77 -0.17 -22.70 5.61
CA GLN A 77 -1.62 -22.73 5.86
C GLN A 77 -1.96 -22.78 7.36
N ASP A 78 -1.21 -23.56 8.14
CA ASP A 78 -1.39 -23.68 9.59
C ASP A 78 -1.20 -22.35 10.35
N THR A 79 -0.39 -21.44 9.78
CA THR A 79 -0.13 -20.12 10.36
C THR A 79 -1.36 -19.24 10.23
N ILE A 80 -1.96 -19.17 9.03
CA ILE A 80 -3.17 -18.36 8.82
C ILE A 80 -4.43 -19.00 9.41
N ASP A 81 -4.50 -20.33 9.51
CA ASP A 81 -5.64 -21.04 10.11
C ASP A 81 -5.81 -20.68 11.60
N LYS A 82 -4.70 -20.40 12.30
CA LYS A 82 -4.59 -20.02 13.72
C LYS A 82 -4.57 -18.51 13.97
N ALA A 83 -4.47 -17.70 12.92
CA ALA A 83 -4.44 -16.25 13.04
C ALA A 83 -5.83 -15.68 13.35
N ASP A 84 -5.84 -14.46 13.89
CA ASP A 84 -7.07 -13.67 14.05
C ASP A 84 -7.51 -13.09 12.71
N THR A 85 -8.79 -12.73 12.59
CA THR A 85 -9.34 -12.13 11.37
C THR A 85 -8.87 -10.69 11.19
N PHE A 86 -9.00 -10.12 9.98
CA PHE A 86 -8.54 -8.76 9.71
C PHE A 86 -9.10 -7.70 10.68
N PRO A 87 -10.41 -7.67 11.02
CA PRO A 87 -10.92 -6.71 12.01
C PRO A 87 -10.22 -6.81 13.37
N GLU A 88 -10.01 -8.03 13.87
CA GLU A 88 -9.37 -8.26 15.16
C GLU A 88 -7.89 -7.86 15.14
N VAL A 89 -7.17 -8.16 14.05
CA VAL A 89 -5.77 -7.71 13.87
C VAL A 89 -5.69 -6.20 13.70
N TYR A 90 -6.66 -5.58 13.03
CA TYR A 90 -6.71 -4.13 12.90
C TYR A 90 -6.98 -3.46 14.25
N ASP A 91 -7.85 -4.01 15.09
CA ASP A 91 -8.05 -3.54 16.45
C ASP A 91 -6.74 -3.64 17.27
N GLN A 92 -6.03 -4.77 17.17
CA GLN A 92 -4.69 -4.94 17.77
C GLN A 92 -3.69 -3.91 17.25
N PHE A 93 -3.72 -3.60 15.95
CA PHE A 93 -2.86 -2.60 15.34
C PHE A 93 -3.16 -1.19 15.88
N THR A 94 -4.43 -0.81 16.01
CA THR A 94 -4.81 0.49 16.58
C THR A 94 -4.41 0.60 18.05
N ALA A 95 -4.60 -0.46 18.85
CA ALA A 95 -4.13 -0.49 20.23
C ALA A 95 -2.60 -0.37 20.32
N TRP A 96 -1.85 -1.01 19.42
CA TRP A 96 -0.40 -0.89 19.35
C TRP A 96 0.05 0.54 19.00
N LEU A 97 -0.67 1.24 18.11
CA LEU A 97 -0.42 2.66 17.83
C LEU A 97 -0.60 3.53 19.08
N GLU A 98 -1.66 3.28 19.85
CA GLU A 98 -1.96 4.00 21.08
C GLU A 98 -0.92 3.72 22.18
N GLU A 99 -0.56 2.45 22.38
CA GLU A 99 0.45 2.00 23.36
C GLU A 99 1.79 2.72 23.15
N HIS A 100 2.20 2.88 21.90
CA HIS A 100 3.46 3.52 21.53
C HIS A 100 3.32 5.04 21.31
N ASN A 101 2.15 5.62 21.58
CA ASN A 101 1.83 7.04 21.43
C ASN A 101 2.14 7.58 20.00
N PHE A 102 1.85 6.79 18.98
CA PHE A 102 1.90 7.23 17.59
C PHE A 102 0.67 8.10 17.29
N GLN A 103 0.82 9.40 17.50
CA GLN A 103 -0.25 10.37 17.28
C GLN A 103 -0.45 10.64 15.78
N GLU A 104 -1.69 10.52 15.30
CA GLU A 104 -2.06 10.94 13.94
C GLU A 104 -1.51 12.34 13.64
N LYS A 105 -1.17 12.60 12.37
CA LYS A 105 -0.50 13.82 11.87
C LYS A 105 0.97 13.94 12.25
N ARG A 106 1.46 13.21 13.27
CA ARG A 106 2.89 13.20 13.67
C ARG A 106 3.69 12.04 13.10
N TYR A 107 3.01 11.08 12.47
CA TYR A 107 3.63 10.04 11.66
C TYR A 107 3.02 9.96 10.26
N ALA A 108 3.71 9.27 9.36
CA ALA A 108 3.20 8.85 8.07
C ALA A 108 3.59 7.40 7.81
N PHE A 109 2.73 6.67 7.09
CA PHE A 109 3.16 5.41 6.51
C PHE A 109 4.13 5.65 5.36
N VAL A 110 5.08 4.73 5.23
CA VAL A 110 6.01 4.62 4.11
C VAL A 110 5.83 3.23 3.51
N CYS A 111 5.55 3.16 2.22
CA CYS A 111 5.35 1.91 1.51
C CYS A 111 6.29 1.87 0.30
N GLU A 112 6.59 0.67 -0.18
CA GLU A 112 7.36 0.49 -1.41
C GLU A 112 6.67 1.21 -2.58
N SER A 113 5.38 0.97 -2.73
CA SER A 113 4.57 1.42 -3.85
C SER A 113 3.17 1.85 -3.40
N ARG A 114 2.28 2.09 -4.36
CA ARG A 114 0.86 2.36 -4.08
C ARG A 114 0.08 1.09 -3.73
N GLN A 115 0.61 -0.10 -3.97
CA GLN A 115 -0.16 -1.35 -3.88
C GLN A 115 -0.63 -1.63 -2.45
N ASP A 116 0.19 -1.38 -1.43
CA ASP A 116 -0.15 -1.65 -0.03
C ASP A 116 -1.36 -0.87 0.45
N VAL A 117 -1.41 0.41 0.10
CA VAL A 117 -2.43 1.32 0.61
C VAL A 117 -3.61 1.43 -0.36
N TRP A 118 -3.36 1.80 -1.61
CA TRP A 118 -4.43 2.02 -2.59
C TRP A 118 -5.12 0.73 -3.04
N ARG A 119 -4.38 -0.40 -3.12
CA ARG A 119 -4.96 -1.68 -3.54
C ARG A 119 -5.30 -2.56 -2.35
N ARG A 120 -4.32 -3.02 -1.58
CA ARG A 120 -4.49 -4.03 -0.52
C ARG A 120 -5.35 -3.51 0.63
N ALA A 121 -4.94 -2.44 1.33
CA ALA A 121 -5.71 -1.89 2.44
C ALA A 121 -7.10 -1.43 1.99
N HIS A 122 -7.18 -0.61 0.94
CA HIS A 122 -8.47 -0.13 0.44
C HIS A 122 -9.43 -1.27 0.10
N TYR A 123 -8.98 -2.30 -0.61
CA TYR A 123 -9.82 -3.44 -0.94
C TYR A 123 -10.24 -4.25 0.29
N GLN A 124 -9.32 -4.48 1.24
CA GLN A 124 -9.65 -5.16 2.49
C GLN A 124 -10.77 -4.43 3.26
N PHE A 125 -10.68 -3.10 3.39
CA PHE A 125 -11.75 -2.31 4.02
C PHE A 125 -13.08 -2.38 3.26
N LEU A 126 -13.04 -2.45 1.92
CA LEU A 126 -14.24 -2.65 1.10
C LEU A 126 -14.88 -4.03 1.31
N LEU A 127 -14.07 -5.10 1.44
CA LEU A 127 -14.55 -6.44 1.79
C LEU A 127 -15.27 -6.44 3.14
N ASN A 128 -14.71 -5.76 4.13
CA ASN A 128 -15.27 -5.61 5.46
C ASN A 128 -16.44 -4.60 5.54
N LYS A 129 -16.80 -3.94 4.44
CA LYS A 129 -17.83 -2.88 4.38
C LYS A 129 -17.56 -1.73 5.37
N GLN A 130 -16.29 -1.41 5.56
CA GLN A 130 -15.81 -0.41 6.51
C GLN A 130 -15.21 0.81 5.78
N PRO A 131 -15.32 2.03 6.36
CA PRO A 131 -14.68 3.20 5.80
C PRO A 131 -13.16 3.07 5.86
N LEU A 132 -12.44 3.50 4.81
CA LEU A 132 -10.99 3.52 4.84
C LEU A 132 -10.47 4.60 5.82
N PRO A 133 -9.68 4.23 6.85
CA PRO A 133 -9.15 5.15 7.85
C PRO A 133 -8.29 6.28 7.26
N ALA A 134 -8.24 7.43 7.95
CA ALA A 134 -7.42 8.58 7.54
C ALA A 134 -5.93 8.23 7.35
N ILE A 135 -5.41 7.36 8.22
CA ILE A 135 -4.01 6.91 8.21
C ILE A 135 -3.62 6.23 6.88
N PHE A 136 -4.56 5.59 6.18
CA PHE A 136 -4.35 4.91 4.90
C PHE A 136 -4.76 5.74 3.68
N ARG A 137 -5.07 7.04 3.83
CA ARG A 137 -5.47 7.89 2.68
C ARG A 137 -4.36 8.77 2.13
N GLN A 138 -3.18 8.69 2.74
CA GLN A 138 -1.97 9.43 2.36
C GLN A 138 -0.72 8.72 2.89
N TRP A 139 0.31 8.61 2.07
CA TRP A 139 1.56 7.93 2.45
C TRP A 139 2.76 8.51 1.72
N VAL A 140 3.94 8.04 2.14
CA VAL A 140 5.20 8.21 1.41
C VAL A 140 5.39 6.97 0.52
N ASN A 141 5.31 7.15 -0.79
CA ASN A 141 5.65 6.13 -1.76
C ASN A 141 7.16 6.17 -2.07
N LEU A 142 7.91 5.12 -1.70
CA LEU A 142 9.35 5.05 -1.93
C LEU A 142 9.71 4.86 -3.40
N SER A 143 8.87 4.20 -4.20
CA SER A 143 9.11 4.06 -5.64
C SER A 143 9.21 5.40 -6.37
N PHE A 144 8.61 6.44 -5.80
CA PHE A 144 8.77 7.80 -6.28
C PHE A 144 10.21 8.29 -6.06
N HIS A 145 10.74 8.14 -4.84
CA HIS A 145 12.10 8.56 -4.51
C HIS A 145 13.14 7.79 -5.31
N TYR A 146 12.97 6.48 -5.42
CA TYR A 146 13.82 5.61 -6.23
C TYR A 146 13.89 6.04 -7.69
N ARG A 147 12.73 6.23 -8.36
CA ARG A 147 12.70 6.66 -9.76
C ARG A 147 13.34 8.03 -9.96
N GLU A 148 13.18 8.95 -9.00
CA GLU A 148 13.83 10.25 -9.06
C GLU A 148 15.35 10.13 -8.92
N ASP A 149 15.84 9.34 -7.97
CA ASP A 149 17.27 9.11 -7.76
C ASP A 149 17.91 8.43 -8.97
N MET A 150 17.26 7.41 -9.53
CA MET A 150 17.67 6.74 -10.76
C MET A 150 17.82 7.73 -11.92
N ARG A 151 16.83 8.60 -12.10
CA ARG A 151 16.84 9.65 -13.13
C ARG A 151 17.98 10.65 -12.92
N LEU A 152 18.23 11.07 -11.68
CA LEU A 152 19.33 11.98 -11.35
C LEU A 152 20.70 11.34 -11.54
N ALA A 153 20.83 10.05 -11.22
CA ALA A 153 22.03 9.25 -11.43
C ALA A 153 22.23 8.82 -12.90
N GLN A 154 21.28 9.11 -13.79
CA GLN A 154 21.27 8.69 -15.20
C GLN A 154 21.46 7.17 -15.37
N ARG A 155 20.94 6.38 -14.43
CA ARG A 155 20.94 4.92 -14.49
C ARG A 155 19.63 4.41 -15.09
N GLN A 156 19.67 3.23 -15.68
CA GLN A 156 18.49 2.50 -16.14
C GLN A 156 18.26 1.27 -15.27
N ASP A 157 16.98 0.93 -15.10
CA ASP A 157 16.59 -0.32 -14.46
C ASP A 157 17.08 -1.52 -15.28
N THR A 158 17.49 -2.55 -14.56
CA THR A 158 17.61 -3.91 -15.09
C THR A 158 16.22 -4.49 -15.33
N VAL A 159 16.03 -5.08 -16.52
CA VAL A 159 14.81 -5.81 -16.85
C VAL A 159 14.82 -7.13 -16.06
N HIS A 160 13.66 -7.56 -15.54
CA HIS A 160 13.44 -8.84 -14.85
C HIS A 160 13.88 -8.96 -13.37
N GLN A 161 14.10 -7.85 -12.66
CA GLN A 161 14.30 -7.85 -11.21
C GLN A 161 13.07 -7.32 -10.46
N SER A 162 12.82 -7.87 -9.27
CA SER A 162 11.86 -7.33 -8.31
C SER A 162 12.26 -5.91 -7.88
N PHE A 163 11.31 -5.17 -7.33
CA PHE A 163 11.57 -3.78 -6.94
C PHE A 163 12.54 -3.67 -5.76
N ILE A 164 12.48 -4.62 -4.82
CA ILE A 164 13.45 -4.75 -3.73
C ILE A 164 14.86 -4.99 -4.25
N GLU A 165 15.06 -5.93 -5.19
CA GLU A 165 16.38 -6.20 -5.78
C GLU A 165 16.94 -4.96 -6.48
N LYS A 166 16.09 -4.25 -7.22
CA LYS A 166 16.43 -2.99 -7.88
C LYS A 166 16.87 -1.91 -6.89
N MET A 167 16.12 -1.71 -5.81
CA MET A 167 16.46 -0.75 -4.75
C MET A 167 17.75 -1.17 -4.04
N SER A 168 17.90 -2.46 -3.74
CA SER A 168 19.04 -3.04 -3.04
C SER A 168 20.33 -2.78 -3.81
N ALA A 169 20.33 -3.09 -5.12
CA ALA A 169 21.46 -2.86 -6.00
C ALA A 169 21.77 -1.37 -6.21
N PHE A 170 20.74 -0.52 -6.29
CA PHE A 170 20.93 0.91 -6.54
C PHE A 170 21.49 1.66 -5.33
N TYR A 171 20.94 1.42 -4.14
CA TYR A 171 21.34 2.08 -2.90
C TYR A 171 22.52 1.41 -2.20
N ASP A 172 22.97 0.25 -2.71
CA ASP A 172 24.01 -0.58 -2.09
C ASP A 172 23.65 -0.99 -0.65
N ILE A 173 22.38 -1.39 -0.46
CA ILE A 173 21.82 -1.85 0.82
C ILE A 173 21.40 -3.30 0.63
N PRO A 174 22.02 -4.28 1.30
CA PRO A 174 21.62 -5.67 1.12
C PRO A 174 20.23 -5.92 1.70
N PHE A 175 19.40 -6.61 0.92
CA PHE A 175 18.17 -7.22 1.42
C PHE A 175 18.55 -8.43 2.30
N VAL A 176 17.96 -8.49 3.50
CA VAL A 176 18.17 -9.59 4.45
C VAL A 176 16.81 -10.10 4.88
N GLY A 177 16.61 -11.42 4.74
CA GLY A 177 15.34 -12.08 5.01
C GLY A 177 14.82 -12.76 3.76
N GLN A 178 13.52 -13.04 3.75
CA GLN A 178 12.82 -13.69 2.66
C GLN A 178 12.03 -12.65 1.85
N ALA A 179 12.13 -12.68 0.53
CA ALA A 179 11.29 -11.86 -0.34
C ALA A 179 9.81 -12.22 -0.14
N HIS A 180 8.90 -11.25 -0.20
CA HIS A 180 7.48 -11.44 0.09
C HIS A 180 7.18 -11.94 1.52
N ASN A 181 8.06 -11.60 2.46
CA ASN A 181 7.77 -11.65 3.88
C ASN A 181 7.69 -10.22 4.40
N ALA A 182 6.51 -9.79 4.85
CA ALA A 182 6.24 -8.38 5.08
C ALA A 182 7.20 -7.71 6.08
N MET A 183 7.65 -8.42 7.11
CA MET A 183 8.58 -7.86 8.10
C MET A 183 10.01 -7.73 7.54
N SER A 184 10.45 -8.69 6.71
CA SER A 184 11.73 -8.60 6.01
C SER A 184 11.74 -7.39 5.06
N GLU A 185 10.65 -7.17 4.34
CA GLU A 185 10.47 -6.01 3.45
C GLU A 185 10.43 -4.70 4.23
N CYS A 186 9.65 -4.61 5.31
CA CYS A 186 9.65 -3.45 6.21
C CYS A 186 11.05 -3.10 6.72
N SER A 187 11.82 -4.09 7.17
CA SER A 187 13.19 -3.90 7.68
C SER A 187 14.13 -3.35 6.61
N PHE A 188 14.02 -3.84 5.38
CA PHE A 188 14.79 -3.33 4.24
C PHE A 188 14.38 -1.90 3.86
N LEU A 189 13.08 -1.65 3.71
CA LEU A 189 12.54 -0.34 3.34
C LEU A 189 12.83 0.72 4.42
N ALA A 190 12.93 0.34 5.70
CA ALA A 190 13.40 1.21 6.77
C ALA A 190 14.83 1.71 6.53
N LYS A 191 15.74 0.81 6.13
CA LYS A 191 17.14 1.14 5.79
C LYS A 191 17.20 2.05 4.56
N VAL A 192 16.43 1.75 3.51
CA VAL A 192 16.34 2.60 2.31
C VAL A 192 15.80 3.99 2.65
N THR A 193 14.72 4.06 3.43
CA THR A 193 14.12 5.34 3.87
C THR A 193 15.12 6.17 4.66
N LYS A 194 15.83 5.53 5.59
CA LYS A 194 16.89 6.18 6.37
C LYS A 194 18.03 6.68 5.48
N HIS A 195 18.47 5.89 4.51
CA HIS A 195 19.51 6.30 3.54
C HIS A 195 19.09 7.54 2.74
N ILE A 196 17.84 7.60 2.25
CA ILE A 196 17.30 8.77 1.54
C ILE A 196 17.32 10.02 2.44
N LEU A 197 16.96 9.88 3.71
CA LEU A 197 16.99 10.96 4.70
C LEU A 197 18.42 11.41 5.06
N ASP A 198 19.34 10.46 5.22
CA ASP A 198 20.77 10.72 5.50
C ASP A 198 21.43 11.51 4.37
N ASN A 199 20.97 11.31 3.13
CA ASN A 199 21.40 12.08 1.95
C ASN A 199 20.70 13.46 1.83
N GLY A 200 19.95 13.88 2.84
CA GLY A 200 19.34 15.22 2.91
C GLY A 200 18.13 15.43 1.99
N LYS A 201 17.53 14.35 1.45
CA LYS A 201 16.29 14.47 0.68
C LYS A 201 15.09 14.74 1.58
N LEU A 202 14.13 15.49 1.05
CA LEU A 202 12.83 15.68 1.69
C LEU A 202 12.03 14.38 1.59
N VAL A 203 11.70 13.77 2.72
CA VAL A 203 10.75 12.66 2.81
C VAL A 203 9.46 13.19 3.43
N THR A 204 8.39 13.16 2.65
CA THR A 204 7.07 13.65 3.05
C THR A 204 6.01 12.96 2.20
N ILE A 205 4.73 13.14 2.56
CA ILE A 205 3.60 12.61 1.79
C ILE A 205 3.73 13.05 0.33
N ASN A 206 3.78 12.07 -0.56
CA ASN A 206 3.92 12.28 -1.99
C ASN A 206 2.78 11.60 -2.79
N GLU A 207 1.92 10.85 -2.12
CA GLU A 207 0.76 10.20 -2.72
C GLU A 207 -0.44 10.19 -1.76
N SER A 208 -1.65 10.28 -2.33
CA SER A 208 -2.91 10.31 -1.58
C SER A 208 -4.06 9.76 -2.40
N LEU A 209 -5.12 9.36 -1.71
CA LEU A 209 -6.35 8.88 -2.32
C LEU A 209 -7.33 10.03 -2.61
N LYS A 210 -7.93 10.01 -3.80
CA LYS A 210 -8.98 10.94 -4.22
C LYS A 210 -10.23 10.22 -4.70
N CYS A 211 -11.40 10.77 -4.41
CA CYS A 211 -12.67 10.27 -4.94
C CYS A 211 -12.95 10.68 -6.38
N ILE A 212 -12.30 11.75 -6.87
CA ILE A 212 -12.39 12.16 -8.27
C ILE A 212 -10.98 12.45 -8.81
N ALA A 213 -10.71 11.94 -10.01
CA ALA A 213 -9.51 12.24 -10.79
C ALA A 213 -9.86 12.51 -12.26
N GLY A 214 -9.12 13.44 -12.87
CA GLY A 214 -9.37 13.86 -14.25
C GLY A 214 -9.21 12.73 -15.27
N PHE A 215 -8.19 11.87 -15.10
CA PHE A 215 -7.93 10.75 -16.01
C PHE A 215 -9.06 9.70 -16.01
N ARG A 216 -9.83 9.57 -14.92
CA ARG A 216 -11.00 8.67 -14.86
C ARG A 216 -12.22 9.18 -15.64
N ARG A 217 -12.17 10.41 -16.17
CA ARG A 217 -13.22 10.95 -17.05
C ARG A 217 -13.05 10.54 -18.51
N VAL A 218 -11.90 9.97 -18.87
CA VAL A 218 -11.61 9.52 -20.22
C VAL A 218 -11.77 7.99 -20.23
N PRO A 219 -12.80 7.45 -20.90
CA PRO A 219 -12.98 6.02 -21.03
C PRO A 219 -11.77 5.36 -21.71
N PHE A 220 -11.55 4.09 -21.41
CA PHE A 220 -10.55 3.26 -22.08
C PHE A 220 -11.14 1.92 -22.49
N ASN A 221 -10.51 1.30 -23.47
CA ASN A 221 -10.83 -0.07 -23.88
C ASN A 221 -10.21 -1.03 -22.87
N VAL A 222 -11.03 -1.85 -22.23
CA VAL A 222 -10.56 -2.89 -21.32
C VAL A 222 -9.79 -3.93 -22.13
N ASP A 223 -8.53 -4.16 -21.74
CA ASP A 223 -7.70 -5.21 -22.33
C ASP A 223 -8.36 -6.58 -22.11
N PRO A 224 -8.63 -7.40 -23.14
CA PRO A 224 -9.18 -8.74 -22.96
C PRO A 224 -8.35 -9.66 -22.06
N GLN A 225 -7.05 -9.39 -21.90
CA GLN A 225 -6.12 -10.13 -21.02
C GLN A 225 -5.88 -9.42 -19.69
N TRP A 226 -6.74 -8.48 -19.28
CA TRP A 226 -6.51 -7.69 -18.07
C TRP A 226 -6.36 -8.54 -16.81
N LYS A 227 -7.02 -9.71 -16.73
CA LYS A 227 -6.91 -10.62 -15.59
C LYS A 227 -5.50 -11.21 -15.44
N THR A 228 -4.74 -11.40 -16.52
CA THR A 228 -3.39 -11.99 -16.50
C THR A 228 -2.26 -10.96 -16.58
N SER A 229 -2.60 -9.67 -16.79
CA SER A 229 -1.63 -8.57 -16.90
C SER A 229 -1.72 -7.65 -15.68
N PHE A 230 -0.62 -7.51 -14.94
CA PHE A 230 -0.59 -6.67 -13.74
C PHE A 230 -0.93 -5.21 -14.03
N ASP A 231 -0.38 -4.66 -15.11
CA ASP A 231 -0.63 -3.27 -15.49
C ASP A 231 -2.07 -3.05 -15.98
N SER A 232 -2.58 -3.99 -16.80
CA SER A 232 -3.94 -3.93 -17.30
C SER A 232 -4.97 -4.08 -16.18
N SER A 233 -4.74 -4.98 -15.21
CA SER A 233 -5.58 -5.11 -14.02
C SER A 233 -5.54 -3.87 -13.13
N CYS A 234 -4.36 -3.28 -12.91
CA CYS A 234 -4.26 -2.01 -12.20
C CYS A 234 -5.12 -0.92 -12.86
N LYS A 235 -5.14 -0.85 -14.19
CA LYS A 235 -5.96 0.12 -14.92
C LYS A 235 -7.47 -0.11 -14.72
N VAL A 236 -7.91 -1.36 -14.67
CA VAL A 236 -9.29 -1.72 -14.32
C VAL A 236 -9.59 -1.31 -12.87
N PHE A 237 -8.71 -1.62 -11.91
CA PHE A 237 -8.88 -1.26 -10.50
C PHE A 237 -8.89 0.23 -10.23
N GLU A 238 -8.11 1.03 -10.97
CA GLU A 238 -8.18 2.49 -10.89
C GLU A 238 -9.59 3.03 -11.22
N ALA A 239 -10.30 2.35 -12.12
CA ALA A 239 -11.65 2.70 -12.51
C ALA A 239 -12.70 2.19 -11.51
N ILE A 240 -12.61 0.93 -11.06
CA ILE A 240 -13.63 0.30 -10.21
C ILE A 240 -13.51 0.61 -8.72
N PHE A 241 -12.33 1.01 -8.24
CA PHE A 241 -12.16 1.38 -6.83
C PHE A 241 -12.66 2.82 -6.57
N PRO A 242 -13.49 3.03 -5.54
CA PRO A 242 -14.08 4.34 -5.23
C PRO A 242 -13.06 5.47 -5.08
N LEU A 243 -11.98 5.18 -4.39
CA LEU A 243 -10.81 6.04 -4.26
C LEU A 243 -9.68 5.60 -5.20
N VAL A 244 -9.02 6.58 -5.81
CA VAL A 244 -7.88 6.36 -6.69
C VAL A 244 -6.62 7.04 -6.17
N SER A 245 -5.49 6.37 -6.34
CA SER A 245 -4.18 6.91 -6.00
C SER A 245 -3.79 8.08 -6.90
N THR A 246 -3.33 9.17 -6.31
CA THR A 246 -2.82 10.32 -7.05
C THR A 246 -1.57 10.91 -6.38
N PRO A 247 -0.54 11.26 -7.16
CA PRO A 247 0.58 12.03 -6.65
C PRO A 247 0.12 13.37 -6.06
N THR A 248 0.78 13.79 -4.97
CA THR A 248 0.52 15.07 -4.30
C THR A 248 1.66 16.05 -4.52
N LYS A 249 1.40 17.33 -4.24
CA LYS A 249 2.49 18.29 -4.08
C LYS A 249 3.27 17.91 -2.82
N ARG A 250 4.61 17.91 -2.91
CA ARG A 250 5.53 17.39 -1.88
C ARG A 250 5.68 18.31 -0.67
N TYR A 251 4.56 18.67 -0.05
CA TYR A 251 4.50 19.37 1.21
C TYR A 251 3.25 18.92 1.97
N TYR A 252 3.44 18.58 3.24
CA TYR A 252 2.35 18.12 4.11
C TYR A 252 1.63 19.34 4.72
N ILE A 253 0.36 19.52 4.37
CA ILE A 253 -0.53 20.47 5.04
C ILE A 253 -1.32 19.70 6.10
N VAL A 254 -1.01 19.96 7.38
CA VAL A 254 -1.64 19.28 8.53
C VAL A 254 -3.17 19.39 8.49
N ASP A 255 -3.71 20.55 8.10
CA ASP A 255 -5.16 20.80 8.01
C ASP A 255 -5.88 19.95 6.96
N ASN A 256 -5.13 19.37 6.02
CA ASN A 256 -5.67 18.47 5.01
C ASN A 256 -5.60 17.00 5.42
N TYR A 257 -5.01 16.68 6.58
CA TYR A 257 -4.95 15.30 7.07
C TYR A 257 -6.36 14.69 7.17
N GLY A 258 -6.50 13.49 6.62
CA GLY A 258 -7.77 12.77 6.61
C GLY A 258 -8.83 13.35 5.67
N LYS A 259 -8.53 14.42 4.90
CA LYS A 259 -9.44 14.97 3.89
C LYS A 259 -9.07 14.44 2.52
N CYS A 260 -10.08 14.14 1.70
CA CYS A 260 -9.85 13.89 0.29
C CYS A 260 -9.35 15.16 -0.40
N LEU A 261 -8.20 15.12 -1.08
CA LEU A 261 -7.61 16.29 -1.75
C LEU A 261 -8.32 16.71 -3.05
N TYR A 262 -9.51 16.17 -3.32
CA TYR A 262 -10.40 16.65 -4.38
C TYR A 262 -11.58 17.42 -3.79
N CYS A 263 -12.39 16.76 -2.94
CA CYS A 263 -13.61 17.36 -2.37
C CYS A 263 -13.39 18.04 -1.01
N PHE A 264 -12.20 17.92 -0.44
CA PHE A 264 -11.81 18.45 0.89
C PHE A 264 -12.70 17.97 2.05
N ASN A 265 -13.46 16.89 1.85
CA ASN A 265 -14.28 16.28 2.89
C ASN A 265 -13.52 15.12 3.58
N ALA A 266 -13.58 15.06 4.90
CA ALA A 266 -13.01 13.99 5.72
C ALA A 266 -13.82 12.69 5.64
N ASP A 267 -15.13 12.78 5.41
CA ASP A 267 -16.07 11.65 5.28
C ASP A 267 -15.94 10.94 3.93
N CYS A 268 -15.07 11.43 3.05
CA CYS A 268 -14.73 10.80 1.79
C CYS A 268 -13.81 9.58 2.02
N THR A 269 -14.40 8.49 2.52
CA THR A 269 -13.71 7.28 3.01
C THR A 269 -13.72 6.11 2.03
N GLY A 270 -14.31 6.29 0.84
CA GLY A 270 -14.36 5.25 -0.19
C GLY A 270 -15.59 4.34 -0.15
N LEU A 271 -16.53 4.55 0.77
CA LEU A 271 -17.80 3.79 0.78
C LEU A 271 -18.73 4.13 -0.40
N GLU A 272 -18.56 5.31 -1.01
CA GLU A 272 -19.34 5.75 -2.17
C GLU A 272 -18.43 5.98 -3.37
N HIS A 273 -18.79 5.40 -4.52
CA HIS A 273 -18.05 5.57 -5.77
C HIS A 273 -18.50 6.81 -6.57
N LYS A 274 -17.78 7.92 -6.43
CA LYS A 274 -18.14 9.22 -7.08
C LYS A 274 -17.87 9.31 -8.59
N GLN A 275 -17.24 8.30 -9.18
CA GLN A 275 -17.01 8.20 -10.63
C GLN A 275 -17.31 6.78 -11.16
N TYR A 276 -18.50 6.25 -10.84
CA TYR A 276 -18.85 4.86 -11.13
C TYR A 276 -18.59 4.49 -12.61
N PRO A 277 -17.83 3.41 -12.89
CA PRO A 277 -17.33 3.14 -14.24
C PRO A 277 -18.25 2.19 -15.03
N ASP A 278 -19.49 2.61 -15.34
CA ASP A 278 -20.44 1.79 -16.13
C ASP A 278 -19.78 1.24 -17.42
N TYR A 279 -19.01 2.09 -18.11
CA TYR A 279 -18.29 1.72 -19.33
C TYR A 279 -17.27 0.58 -19.16
N VAL A 280 -16.70 0.38 -17.96
CA VAL A 280 -15.77 -0.74 -17.72
C VAL A 280 -16.58 -2.02 -17.58
N TYR A 281 -17.63 -1.99 -16.75
CA TYR A 281 -18.47 -3.17 -16.49
C TYR A 281 -19.16 -3.68 -17.75
N GLU A 282 -19.61 -2.78 -18.64
CA GLU A 282 -20.20 -3.14 -19.94
C GLU A 282 -19.22 -3.86 -20.89
N GLN A 283 -17.91 -3.65 -20.73
CA GLN A 283 -16.87 -4.28 -21.56
C GLN A 283 -16.39 -5.62 -21.01
N LEU A 284 -16.66 -5.96 -19.74
CA LEU A 284 -16.19 -7.19 -19.14
C LEU A 284 -16.99 -8.38 -19.69
N LYS A 285 -16.30 -9.34 -20.31
CA LYS A 285 -16.92 -10.60 -20.79
C LYS A 285 -17.60 -11.37 -19.66
N GLU A 286 -16.97 -11.34 -18.49
CA GLU A 286 -17.47 -11.92 -17.25
C GLU A 286 -17.39 -10.84 -16.18
N PRO A 287 -18.37 -10.74 -15.27
CA PRO A 287 -18.29 -9.84 -14.13
C PRO A 287 -16.98 -10.01 -13.35
N SER A 288 -16.41 -8.89 -12.87
CA SER A 288 -15.19 -8.94 -12.06
C SER A 288 -15.50 -9.57 -10.70
N VAL A 289 -14.75 -10.61 -10.33
CA VAL A 289 -14.88 -11.28 -9.03
C VAL A 289 -14.52 -10.30 -7.91
N VAL A 290 -13.48 -9.48 -8.11
CA VAL A 290 -13.10 -8.40 -7.18
C VAL A 290 -14.25 -7.44 -6.96
N ALA A 291 -14.89 -6.97 -8.03
CA ALA A 291 -16.00 -6.02 -7.94
C ALA A 291 -17.23 -6.62 -7.26
N ILE A 292 -17.62 -7.85 -7.62
CA ILE A 292 -18.77 -8.55 -7.01
C ILE A 292 -18.54 -8.76 -5.52
N THR A 293 -17.38 -9.31 -5.15
CA THR A 293 -17.09 -9.70 -3.77
C THR A 293 -17.08 -8.47 -2.85
N ALA A 294 -16.50 -7.36 -3.31
CA ALA A 294 -16.54 -6.09 -2.59
C ALA A 294 -17.87 -5.31 -2.73
N GLY A 295 -18.85 -5.79 -3.50
CA GLY A 295 -20.14 -5.13 -3.70
C GLY A 295 -20.01 -3.77 -4.41
N LEU A 296 -19.11 -3.69 -5.39
CA LEU A 296 -18.82 -2.48 -6.16
C LEU A 296 -19.66 -2.34 -7.43
N MET A 297 -20.48 -3.35 -7.74
CA MET A 297 -21.44 -3.31 -8.85
C MET A 297 -22.80 -2.85 -8.32
N LYS A 298 -23.46 -1.92 -9.02
CA LYS A 298 -24.87 -1.58 -8.79
C LYS A 298 -25.75 -2.77 -9.18
N GLU A 299 -26.82 -2.96 -8.42
CA GLU A 299 -27.91 -3.89 -8.74
C GLU A 299 -28.69 -3.46 -9.98
#